data_AF-A4CGM8-F1
#
_entry.id   AF-A4CGM8-F1
#
_cell.length_a   1.000
_cell.length_b   1.000
_cell.length_c   1.000
_cell.angle_alpha   90.00
_cell.angle_beta   90.00
_cell.angle_gamma   90.00
#
_symmetry.space_group_name_H-M   'P 1'
#
loop_
_entity.id
_entity.type
_entity.pdbx_description
1 polymer ?
#
loop_
_entity_poly.entity_id
_entity_poly.type
_entity_poly.pdbx_seq_one_letter_code
_entity_poly.pdbx_strand_id
1 'polypeptide(L)'
;MARPKKNIQDLKAIRLNVRVTVKEYLIVAENADTLGITIPDFIRMKVTGRVLPRKRIPPDNRKLFIELGRIGNNLNQLTKKVHLGMNNSPILIEHLSAMRSTLDTLKANIVKP
;
A
#
# COMPACT_ATOMS: atom_id res chain seq x y z
N MET A 1 23.26 -9.80 1.25
CA MET A 1 22.81 -10.51 2.48
C MET A 1 21.36 -10.93 2.32
N ALA A 2 21.02 -12.18 2.67
CA ALA A 2 19.64 -12.65 2.61
C ALA A 2 18.78 -11.95 3.68
N ARG A 3 17.51 -11.67 3.35
CA ARG A 3 16.55 -11.11 4.31
C ARG A 3 16.42 -12.09 5.49
N PRO A 4 16.52 -11.64 6.76
CA PRO A 4 16.25 -12.49 7.90
C PRO A 4 14.85 -13.11 7.78
N LYS A 5 14.74 -14.42 8.01
CA LYS A 5 13.45 -15.11 7.97
C LYS A 5 12.57 -14.54 9.08
N LYS A 6 11.32 -14.21 8.75
CA LYS A 6 10.32 -13.79 9.76
C LYS A 6 9.99 -14.97 10.67
N ASN A 7 9.65 -14.69 11.93
CA ASN A 7 9.10 -15.69 12.83
C ASN A 7 7.81 -16.25 12.25
N ILE A 8 7.55 -17.53 12.51
CA ILE A 8 6.36 -18.23 11.98
C ILE A 8 5.07 -17.53 12.40
N GLN A 9 5.01 -16.97 13.62
CA GLN A 9 3.85 -16.25 14.13
C GLN A 9 3.56 -14.93 13.38
N ASP A 10 4.57 -14.33 12.75
CA ASP A 10 4.43 -13.08 11.98
C ASP A 10 4.10 -13.33 10.50
N LEU A 11 4.08 -14.59 10.08
CA LEU A 11 3.75 -14.98 8.72
C LEU A 11 2.23 -15.03 8.55
N LYS A 12 1.74 -14.44 7.46
CA LYS A 12 0.35 -14.60 6.99
C LYS A 12 0.19 -15.98 6.32
N ALA A 13 0.51 -17.07 7.02
CA ALA A 13 0.57 -18.42 6.46
C ALA A 13 -0.79 -19.15 6.49
N ILE A 14 -1.66 -18.81 7.45
CA ILE A 14 -2.97 -19.47 7.64
C ILE A 14 -4.01 -18.81 6.74
N ARG A 15 -4.77 -19.62 5.98
CA ARG A 15 -5.90 -19.16 5.15
C ARG A 15 -7.22 -19.48 5.84
N LEU A 16 -8.14 -18.52 5.84
CA LEU A 16 -9.52 -18.69 6.30
C LEU A 16 -10.42 -18.61 5.07
N ASN A 17 -11.20 -19.65 4.80
CA ASN A 17 -12.15 -19.68 3.69
C ASN A 17 -13.57 -19.53 4.24
N VAL A 18 -14.30 -18.52 3.77
CA VAL A 18 -15.68 -18.24 4.20
C VAL A 18 -16.56 -18.16 2.95
N ARG A 19 -17.68 -18.87 2.95
CA ARG A 19 -18.71 -18.73 1.90
C ARG A 19 -19.63 -17.59 2.27
N VAL A 20 -19.90 -16.72 1.31
CA VAL A 20 -20.78 -15.57 1.45
C VAL A 20 -21.71 -15.51 0.24
N THR A 21 -22.88 -14.92 0.44
CA THR A 21 -23.79 -14.54 -0.63
C THR A 21 -23.21 -13.36 -1.42
N VAL A 22 -23.76 -13.11 -2.62
CA VAL A 22 -23.39 -11.95 -3.44
C VAL A 22 -23.65 -10.63 -2.68
N LYS A 23 -24.76 -10.55 -1.96
CA LYS A 23 -25.13 -9.35 -1.18
C LYS A 23 -24.10 -9.05 -0.09
N GLU A 24 -23.69 -10.08 0.65
CA GLU A 24 -22.66 -9.93 1.69
C GLU A 24 -21.31 -9.54 1.09
N TYR A 25 -20.93 -10.14 -0.04
CA TYR A 25 -19.70 -9.77 -0.74
C TYR A 25 -19.69 -8.29 -1.14
N LEU A 26 -20.79 -7.79 -1.71
CA LEU A 26 -20.90 -6.39 -2.13
C LEU A 26 -20.78 -5.43 -0.94
N ILE A 27 -21.42 -5.75 0.19
CA ILE A 27 -21.31 -4.95 1.42
C ILE A 27 -19.85 -4.88 1.90
N VAL A 28 -19.15 -6.01 1.90
CA VAL A 28 -17.74 -6.05 2.32
C VAL A 28 -16.86 -5.27 1.33
N ALA A 29 -17.11 -5.41 0.03
CA ALA A 29 -16.37 -4.72 -1.01
C ALA A 29 -16.53 -3.20 -0.91
N GLU A 30 -17.75 -2.70 -0.75
CA GLU A 30 -18.05 -1.27 -0.62
C GLU A 30 -17.41 -0.67 0.64
N ASN A 31 -17.47 -1.37 1.77
CA ASN A 31 -16.85 -0.91 3.01
C ASN A 31 -15.31 -0.84 2.88
N ALA A 32 -14.70 -1.84 2.24
CA ALA A 32 -13.26 -1.82 1.98
C ALA A 32 -12.87 -0.67 1.04
N ASP A 33 -13.67 -0.44 -0.01
CA ASP A 33 -13.45 0.61 -1.00
C ASP A 33 -13.57 2.02 -0.38
N THR A 34 -14.62 2.25 0.42
CA THR A 34 -14.85 3.51 1.17
C THR A 34 -13.69 3.88 2.09
N LEU A 35 -13.03 2.87 2.65
CA LEU A 35 -11.88 3.03 3.55
C LEU A 35 -10.53 3.02 2.81
N GLY A 36 -10.55 2.82 1.48
CA GLY A 36 -9.34 2.79 0.66
C GLY A 36 -8.42 1.60 0.93
N ILE A 37 -8.94 0.49 1.47
CA ILE A 37 -8.16 -0.71 1.82
C ILE A 37 -8.63 -1.92 1.00
N THR A 38 -7.86 -3.00 1.04
CA THR A 38 -8.23 -4.24 0.33
C THR A 38 -9.31 -5.00 1.10
N ILE A 39 -10.14 -5.77 0.39
CA ILE A 39 -11.16 -6.64 1.02
C ILE A 39 -10.55 -7.55 2.11
N PRO A 40 -9.42 -8.25 1.86
CA PRO A 40 -8.80 -9.08 2.90
C PRO A 40 -8.29 -8.29 4.10
N ASP A 41 -7.80 -7.07 3.91
CA ASP A 41 -7.33 -6.24 5.02
C ASP A 41 -8.51 -5.69 5.83
N PHE A 42 -9.59 -5.26 5.18
CA PHE A 42 -10.83 -4.87 5.85
C PHE A 42 -11.37 -5.99 6.74
N ILE A 43 -11.52 -7.20 6.19
CA ILE A 43 -12.01 -8.37 6.94
C ILE A 43 -11.09 -8.66 8.12
N ARG A 44 -9.77 -8.71 7.89
CA ARG A 44 -8.79 -9.00 8.94
C ARG A 44 -8.89 -7.97 10.05
N MET A 45 -8.89 -6.68 9.72
CA MET A 45 -8.94 -5.61 10.72
C MET A 45 -10.24 -5.67 11.52
N LYS A 46 -11.37 -5.90 10.85
CA LYS A 46 -12.69 -6.01 11.49
C LYS A 46 -12.78 -7.20 12.44
N VAL A 47 -12.28 -8.37 12.04
CA VAL A 47 -12.35 -9.61 12.84
C VAL A 47 -11.34 -9.61 13.99
N THR A 48 -10.15 -9.05 13.80
CA THR A 48 -9.11 -9.01 14.85
C THR A 48 -9.22 -7.78 15.76
N GLY A 49 -10.28 -6.98 15.65
CA GLY A 49 -10.47 -5.76 16.45
C GLY A 49 -9.42 -4.65 16.19
N ARG A 50 -8.69 -4.70 15.07
CA ARG A 50 -7.74 -3.64 14.73
C ARG A 50 -8.49 -2.39 14.27
N VAL A 51 -7.96 -1.22 14.63
CA VAL A 51 -8.56 0.07 14.30
C VAL A 51 -8.61 0.25 12.78
N LEU A 52 -9.83 0.43 12.24
CA LEU A 52 -10.04 0.76 10.84
C LEU A 52 -9.56 2.19 10.53
N PRO A 53 -9.19 2.49 9.27
CA PRO A 53 -8.88 3.86 8.87
C PRO A 53 -10.04 4.80 9.24
N ARG A 54 -9.74 5.90 9.92
CA ARG A 54 -10.77 6.86 10.35
C ARG A 54 -11.25 7.76 9.22
N LYS A 55 -10.43 7.93 8.18
CA LYS A 55 -10.72 8.81 7.05
C LYS A 55 -11.28 7.98 5.91
N ARG A 56 -12.51 8.31 5.50
CA ARG A 56 -13.08 7.81 4.24
C ARG A 56 -12.35 8.45 3.08
N ILE A 57 -12.09 7.67 2.05
CA ILE A 57 -11.46 8.14 0.82
C ILE A 57 -12.56 8.23 -0.22
N PRO A 58 -12.87 9.43 -0.74
CA PRO A 58 -13.81 9.56 -1.85
C PRO A 58 -13.37 8.66 -3.02
N PRO A 59 -14.31 8.01 -3.74
CA PRO A 59 -13.98 7.13 -4.86
C PRO A 59 -13.04 7.79 -5.88
N ASP A 60 -13.29 9.06 -6.18
CA ASP A 60 -12.50 9.87 -7.12
C ASP A 60 -11.03 10.01 -6.70
N ASN A 61 -10.78 10.06 -5.38
CA ASN A 61 -9.44 10.26 -4.82
C ASN A 61 -8.73 8.94 -4.51
N ARG A 62 -9.38 7.78 -4.71
CA ARG A 62 -8.81 6.48 -4.35
C ARG A 62 -7.59 6.13 -5.20
N LYS A 63 -7.64 6.39 -6.50
CA LYS A 63 -6.50 6.16 -7.40
C LYS A 63 -5.30 6.98 -6.94
N LEU A 64 -5.52 8.26 -6.65
CA LEU A 64 -4.48 9.16 -6.14
C LEU A 64 -3.90 8.66 -4.81
N PHE A 65 -4.75 8.22 -3.87
CA PHE A 65 -4.28 7.71 -2.59
C PHE A 65 -3.39 6.47 -2.71
N ILE A 66 -3.76 5.52 -3.58
CA ILE A 66 -2.96 4.32 -3.85
C ILE A 66 -1.59 4.72 -4.41
N GLU A 67 -1.56 5.65 -5.37
CA GLU A 67 -0.32 6.13 -5.96
C GLU A 67 0.59 6.86 -4.96
N LEU A 68 0.01 7.69 -4.07
CA LEU A 68 0.75 8.30 -2.97
C LEU A 68 1.36 7.26 -2.02
N GLY A 69 0.62 6.18 -1.71
CA GLY A 69 1.15 5.06 -0.93
C GLY A 69 2.32 4.36 -1.60
N ARG A 70 2.29 4.20 -2.93
CA ARG A 70 3.39 3.65 -3.72
C ARG A 70 4.63 4.55 -3.67
N ILE A 71 4.46 5.86 -3.81
CA ILE A 71 5.57 6.82 -3.65
C ILE A 71 6.19 6.71 -2.26
N GLY A 72 5.36 6.71 -1.21
CA GLY A 72 5.85 6.62 0.17
C GLY A 72 6.69 5.37 0.40
N ASN A 73 6.27 4.23 -0.16
CA ASN A 73 7.05 2.99 -0.11
C ASN A 73 8.37 3.08 -0.87
N ASN A 74 8.40 3.74 -2.03
CA ASN A 74 9.62 3.95 -2.80
C ASN A 74 10.60 4.87 -2.06
N LEU A 75 10.10 5.96 -1.47
CA LEU A 75 10.88 6.86 -0.63
C LEU A 75 11.49 6.11 0.57
N ASN A 76 10.68 5.31 1.26
CA ASN A 76 11.17 4.53 2.41
C ASN A 76 12.28 3.53 2.01
N GLN A 77 12.18 2.93 0.82
CA GLN A 77 13.23 2.05 0.28
C GLN A 77 14.52 2.82 -0.01
N LEU A 78 14.42 4.02 -0.60
CA LEU A 78 15.56 4.88 -0.86
C LEU A 78 16.23 5.34 0.44
N THR A 79 15.47 5.85 1.41
CA THR A 79 15.99 6.25 2.72
C THR A 79 16.72 5.11 3.40
N LYS A 80 16.18 3.90 3.34
CA LYS A 80 16.84 2.71 3.90
C LYS A 80 18.16 2.38 3.18
N LYS A 81 18.24 2.53 1.87
CA LYS A 81 19.48 2.30 1.09
C LYS A 81 20.56 3.32 1.44
N VAL A 82 20.19 4.61 1.55
CA VAL A 82 21.11 5.68 1.98
C VAL A 82 21.59 5.44 3.40
N HIS A 83 20.70 5.07 4.33
CA HIS A 83 21.08 4.78 5.72
C HIS A 83 22.06 3.59 5.84
N LEU A 84 22.08 2.67 4.87
CA LEU A 84 23.03 1.55 4.79
C LEU A 84 24.38 1.94 4.16
N GLY A 85 24.64 3.23 3.90
CA GLY A 85 25.90 3.72 3.34
C GLY A 85 26.02 3.58 1.82
N MET A 86 24.95 3.22 1.10
CA MET A 86 24.94 3.08 -0.36
C MET A 86 24.78 4.43 -1.07
N ASN A 87 25.57 5.42 -0.67
CA ASN A 87 25.33 6.84 -0.98
C ASN A 87 25.68 7.21 -2.44
N ASN A 88 26.54 6.41 -3.10
CA ASN A 88 26.99 6.60 -4.49
C ASN A 88 26.86 5.31 -5.33
N SER A 89 25.84 4.49 -5.09
CA SER A 89 25.60 3.32 -5.94
C SER A 89 24.88 3.73 -7.23
N PRO A 90 25.27 3.24 -8.42
CA PRO A 90 24.54 3.46 -9.68
C PRO A 90 23.06 3.07 -9.57
N ILE A 91 22.78 2.05 -8.77
CA ILE A 91 21.43 1.56 -8.44
C ILE A 91 20.62 2.63 -7.70
N LEU A 92 21.23 3.43 -6.82
CA LEU A 92 20.55 4.51 -6.09
C LEU A 92 20.11 5.61 -7.06
N ILE A 93 20.97 5.96 -8.02
CA ILE A 93 20.70 6.98 -9.05
C ILE A 93 19.55 6.53 -9.96
N GLU A 94 19.54 5.26 -10.37
CA GLU A 94 18.44 4.67 -11.15
C GLU A 94 17.11 4.73 -10.39
N HIS A 95 17.10 4.37 -9.11
CA HIS A 95 15.89 4.46 -8.30
C HIS A 95 15.42 5.89 -8.07
N LEU A 96 16.34 6.86 -7.94
CA LEU A 96 16.00 8.28 -7.85
C LEU A 96 15.39 8.81 -9.15
N SER A 97 15.89 8.38 -10.32
CA SER A 97 15.33 8.77 -11.61
C SER A 97 13.94 8.18 -11.82
N ALA A 98 13.74 6.90 -11.46
CA ALA A 98 12.44 6.25 -11.51
C ALA A 98 11.42 6.93 -10.58
N MET A 99 11.84 7.28 -9.36
CA MET A 99 10.99 8.01 -8.42
C MET A 99 10.60 9.39 -8.95
N ARG A 100 11.57 10.11 -9.53
CA ARG A 100 11.31 11.42 -10.16
C ARG A 100 10.29 11.31 -11.29
N SER A 101 10.43 10.33 -12.18
CA SER A 101 9.47 10.08 -13.26
C SER A 101 8.05 9.78 -12.74
N THR A 102 7.92 8.99 -11.67
CA THR A 102 6.61 8.74 -11.05
C THR A 102 6.00 9.99 -10.42
N LEU A 103 6.82 10.85 -9.79
CA LEU A 103 6.38 12.12 -9.24
C LEU A 103 5.94 13.10 -10.33
N ASP A 104 6.67 13.17 -11.44
CA ASP A 104 6.33 14.02 -12.57
C ASP A 104 5.00 13.58 -13.22
N THR A 105 4.80 12.27 -13.36
CA THR A 105 3.54 11.69 -13.86
C THR A 105 2.37 12.04 -12.94
N LEU A 106 2.56 11.94 -11.62
CA LEU A 106 1.53 12.31 -10.65
C LEU A 106 1.24 13.80 -10.63
N LYS A 107 2.27 14.64 -10.70
CA LYS A 107 2.10 16.10 -10.82
C LYS A 107 1.30 16.46 -12.06
N ALA A 108 1.57 15.83 -13.20
CA ALA A 108 0.82 16.04 -14.45
C ALA A 108 -0.66 15.61 -14.35
N ASN A 109 -0.96 14.57 -13.56
CA ASN A 109 -2.32 14.10 -13.35
C ASN A 109 -3.11 14.94 -12.32
N ILE A 110 -2.43 15.69 -11.46
CA ILE A 110 -3.07 16.54 -10.44
C ILE A 110 -3.26 17.98 -10.94
N VAL A 111 -2.42 18.46 -11.87
CA VAL A 111 -2.41 19.87 -12.34
C VAL A 111 -3.31 20.10 -13.58
N LYS A 112 -4.06 19.10 -14.06
CA LYS A 112 -5.08 19.37 -15.09
C LYS A 112 -6.28 20.10 -14.45
N PRO A 113 -6.64 21.32 -14.91
CA PRO A 113 -7.87 21.99 -14.52
C PRO A 113 -9.11 21.24 -15.02
#